data_AF-A0A7C6U7T6-F1
#
_entry.id   AF-A0A7C6U7T6-F1
#
_cell.length_a   1.000
_cell.length_b   1.000
_cell.length_c   1.000
_cell.angle_alpha   90.00
_cell.angle_beta   90.00
_cell.angle_gamma   90.00
#
_symmetry.space_group_name_H-M   'P 1'
#
loop_
_entity.id
_entity.type
_entity.pdbx_description
1 polymer ?
#
loop_
_entity_poly.entity_id
_entity_poly.type
_entity_poly.pdbx_seq_one_letter_code
_entity_poly.pdbx_strand_id
1 'polypeptide(L)' 'VAARVGRIIFGAWEPRTGACGSLWDVVRDRRLVHRPEVRGGVLEAECAALLEGFFRARR' A
#
# COMPACT_ATOMS: atom_id res chain seq x y z
N VAL A 1 -4.19 -7.32 -9.19
CA VAL A 1 -3.40 -7.40 -10.45
C VAL A 1 -4.25 -7.48 -11.72
N ALA A 2 -5.40 -8.17 -11.71
CA ALA A 2 -6.26 -8.34 -12.89
C ALA A 2 -6.69 -7.03 -13.62
N ALA A 3 -6.76 -5.90 -12.90
CA ALA A 3 -7.02 -4.58 -13.50
C ALA A 3 -5.89 -4.06 -14.41
N ARG A 4 -4.71 -4.70 -14.42
CA ARG A 4 -3.56 -4.38 -15.30
C ARG A 4 -3.07 -2.93 -15.25
N VAL A 5 -3.26 -2.25 -14.12
CA VAL A 5 -2.71 -0.91 -13.90
C VAL A 5 -1.18 -0.94 -13.99
N GLY A 6 -0.56 0.05 -14.61
CA GLY A 6 0.90 0.08 -14.78
C GLY A 6 1.66 0.45 -13.50
N ARG A 7 1.06 1.26 -12.64
CA ARG A 7 1.68 1.76 -11.41
C ARG A 7 0.72 1.75 -10.23
N ILE A 8 1.26 1.40 -9.06
CA ILE A 8 0.62 1.56 -7.76
C ILE A 8 1.46 2.56 -6.97
N ILE A 9 0.85 3.69 -6.62
CA ILE A 9 1.48 4.72 -5.79
C ILE A 9 0.60 4.92 -4.56
N PHE A 10 1.19 4.82 -3.37
CA PHE A 10 0.47 5.01 -2.12
C PHE A 10 1.31 5.78 -1.10
N GLY A 11 0.63 6.30 -0.07
CA GLY A 11 1.25 7.06 1.01
C GLY A 11 1.82 6.17 2.10
N ALA A 12 1.16 6.15 3.27
CA ALA A 12 1.66 5.41 4.44
C ALA A 12 1.68 3.90 4.24
N TRP A 13 2.72 3.26 4.78
CA TRP A 13 2.79 1.80 4.86
C TRP A 13 1.86 1.26 5.95
N GLU A 14 1.18 0.14 5.67
CA GLU A 14 0.42 -0.59 6.68
C GLU A 14 1.22 -1.82 7.14
N PRO A 15 1.80 -1.81 8.35
CA PRO A 15 2.70 -2.86 8.80
C PRO A 15 2.01 -4.19 9.11
N ARG A 16 0.70 -4.20 9.43
CA ARG A 16 0.00 -5.42 9.88
C ARG A 16 -0.67 -6.18 8.76
N THR A 17 -1.06 -5.53 7.67
CA THR A 17 -1.88 -6.15 6.62
C THR A 17 -1.48 -5.72 5.20
N GLY A 18 -0.47 -4.86 5.03
CA GLY A 18 -0.07 -4.36 3.72
C GLY A 18 0.40 -5.45 2.76
N ALA A 19 -0.08 -5.40 1.51
CA ALA A 19 0.13 -6.44 0.49
C ALA A 19 0.99 -6.00 -0.72
N CYS A 20 1.64 -4.82 -0.61
CA CYS A 20 2.56 -4.27 -1.60
C CYS A 20 4.00 -4.15 -1.04
N GLY A 21 4.38 -4.98 -0.06
CA GLY A 21 5.72 -5.03 0.51
C GLY A 21 5.80 -5.03 2.04
N SER A 22 4.72 -4.74 2.77
CA SER A 22 4.74 -4.77 4.25
C SER A 22 4.72 -6.19 4.81
N LEU A 23 3.56 -6.85 4.75
CA LEU A 23 3.37 -8.22 5.21
C LEU A 23 3.48 -9.21 4.04
N TRP A 24 2.86 -8.85 2.92
CA TRP A 24 2.92 -9.60 1.67
C TRP A 24 3.34 -8.68 0.55
N ASP A 25 3.89 -9.27 -0.51
CA ASP A 25 4.11 -8.58 -1.78
C ASP A 25 3.37 -9.34 -2.90
N VAL A 26 2.05 -9.21 -2.89
CA VAL A 26 1.16 -9.96 -3.79
C VAL A 26 1.42 -9.56 -5.24
N VAL A 27 1.69 -8.28 -5.49
CA VAL A 27 1.86 -7.73 -6.84
C VAL A 27 3.19 -8.13 -7.48
N ARG A 28 4.16 -8.63 -6.71
CA ARG A 28 5.41 -9.21 -7.21
C ARG A 28 5.43 -10.73 -7.30
N ASP A 29 4.33 -11.42 -6.97
CA ASP A 29 4.25 -12.88 -7.08
C ASP A 29 4.60 -13.35 -8.50
N ARG A 30 5.52 -14.32 -8.60
CA ARG A 30 6.06 -14.77 -9.89
C ARG A 30 5.04 -15.46 -10.78
N ARG A 31 3.97 -15.99 -10.21
CA ARG A 31 2.88 -16.69 -10.90
C ARG A 31 1.93 -15.72 -11.61
N LEU A 32 2.03 -14.42 -11.32
CA LEU A 32 1.20 -13.41 -11.95
C LEU A 32 1.77 -12.95 -13.29
N VAL A 33 0.86 -12.80 -14.26
CA VAL A 33 1.16 -12.40 -15.65
C VAL A 33 1.29 -10.89 -15.84
N HIS A 34 1.02 -10.09 -14.81
CA HIS A 34 1.12 -8.64 -14.83
C HIS A 34 1.77 -8.14 -13.55
N ARG A 35 2.69 -7.19 -13.68
CA ARG A 35 3.51 -6.69 -12.57
C ARG A 35 3.57 -5.17 -12.61
N PRO A 36 2.76 -4.48 -11.78
CA PRO A 36 2.84 -3.04 -11.69
C PRO A 36 4.15 -2.62 -11.01
N GLU A 37 4.67 -1.46 -11.40
CA GLU A 37 5.66 -0.75 -10.59
C GLU A 37 4.99 -0.24 -9.31
N VAL A 38 5.70 -0.32 -8.18
CA VAL A 38 5.18 0.07 -6.87
C VAL A 38 6.08 1.17 -6.28
N ARG A 39 5.46 2.28 -5.88
CA ARG A 39 6.09 3.35 -5.10
C ARG A 39 5.25 3.66 -3.87
N GLY A 40 5.72 3.20 -2.71
CA GLY A 40 5.15 3.57 -1.41
C GLY A 40 5.81 4.83 -0.84
N GLY A 41 5.26 5.35 0.26
CA GLY A 41 5.85 6.41 1.05
C GLY A 41 5.59 7.84 0.55
N VAL A 42 4.67 8.04 -0.41
CA VAL A 42 4.38 9.39 -0.94
C VAL A 42 3.53 10.17 0.04
N LEU A 43 4.08 11.24 0.63
CA LEU A 43 3.42 11.99 1.73
C LEU A 43 3.05 11.07 2.89
N GLU A 44 3.96 10.17 3.24
CA GLU A 44 3.73 9.11 4.24
C GLU A 44 3.27 9.67 5.59
N ALA A 45 3.96 10.69 6.10
CA ALA A 45 3.64 11.28 7.40
C ALA A 45 2.23 11.90 7.41
N GLU A 46 1.86 12.61 6.36
CA GLU A 46 0.55 13.24 6.21
C GLU A 46 -0.56 12.18 6.08
N CYS A 47 -0.35 11.14 5.27
CA CYS A 47 -1.29 10.03 5.16
C CYS A 47 -1.45 9.27 6.49
N ALA A 48 -0.35 9.03 7.21
CA ALA A 48 -0.38 8.38 8.52
C ALA A 48 -1.15 9.21 9.55
N ALA A 49 -0.91 10.53 9.59
CA ALA A 49 -1.61 11.45 10.50
C ALA A 49 -3.13 11.43 10.29
N LEU A 50 -3.61 11.33 9.04
CA LEU A 50 -5.03 11.20 8.74
C LEU A 50 -5.64 9.92 9.32
N LEU A 51 -4.98 8.78 9.15
CA LEU A 51 -5.41 7.49 9.70
C LEU A 51 -5.41 7.51 11.22
N GLU A 52 -4.34 8.02 11.83
CA GLU A 52 -4.24 8.15 13.28
C GLU A 52 -5.34 9.03 13.87
N GLY A 53 -5.62 10.18 13.24
CA GLY A 53 -6.70 11.08 13.64
C GLY A 53 -8.06 10.39 13.61
N PHE A 54 -8.35 9.67 12.52
CA PHE A 54 -9.59 8.92 12.36
C PHE A 54 -9.79 7.87 13.46
N PHE A 55 -8.78 7.03 13.72
CA PHE A 55 -8.90 5.97 14.73
C PHE A 55 -8.79 6.48 16.18
N ARG A 56 -8.15 7.63 16.41
CA ARG A 56 -8.13 8.27 17.73
C ARG A 56 -9.51 8.78 18.12
N ALA A 57 -10.25 9.38 17.18
CA ALA A 57 -11.59 9.92 17.43
C ALA A 57 -12.67 8.86 17.68
N ARG A 58 -12.36 7.58 17.45
CA ARG A 58 -13.31 6.45 17.50
C ARG A 58 -12.94 5.39 18.54
N ARG A 59 -12.01 5.74 19.43
CA ARG A 59 -11.55 4.93 20.57
C ARG A 59 -12.34 5.28 21.83
#